data_AF-A0A5K3FD11-F1
#
_entry.id   AF-A0A5K3FD11-F1
#
_cell.length_a   1.000
_cell.length_b   1.000
_cell.length_c   1.000
_cell.angle_alpha   90.00
_cell.angle_beta   90.00
_cell.angle_gamma   90.00
#
_symmetry.space_group_name_H-M   'P 1'
#
loop_
_entity.id
_entity.type
_entity.pdbx_description
1 polymer ?
#
loop_
_entity_poly.entity_id
_entity_poly.type
_entity_poly.pdbx_seq_one_letter_code
_entity_poly.pdbx_strand_id
1 'polypeptide(L)'
;MYAMFMLSGILEMIDFYGIVKLPRNSDYFTCFLSITTEVILFAFHLHGKTLVDVYLHTVLINVIMCIIVAGIFEAIFPTSLLAGLVRSLFLILQGTWFW
;
A
#
# COMPACT_ATOMS: atom_id res chain seq x y z
N MET A 1 6.83 9.96 2.90
CA MET A 1 6.10 8.71 3.13
C MET A 1 5.77 7.96 1.84
N TYR A 2 5.51 8.63 0.70
CA TYR A 2 4.99 7.95 -0.52
C TYR A 2 5.99 7.55 -1.59
N ALA A 3 7.29 7.82 -1.42
CA ALA A 3 8.28 7.53 -2.46
C ALA A 3 8.26 6.06 -2.90
N MET A 4 8.05 5.13 -1.96
CA MET A 4 7.94 3.71 -2.29
C MET A 4 6.66 3.38 -3.05
N PHE A 5 5.52 4.00 -2.71
CA PHE A 5 4.29 3.85 -3.49
C PHE A 5 4.43 4.40 -4.92
N MET A 6 5.10 5.55 -5.09
CA MET A 6 5.42 6.09 -6.41
C MET A 6 6.30 5.12 -7.21
N LEU A 7 7.34 4.56 -6.58
CA LEU A 7 8.20 3.56 -7.20
C LEU A 7 7.40 2.31 -7.60
N SER A 8 6.51 1.82 -6.73
CA SER A 8 5.62 0.69 -7.04
C SER A 8 4.76 0.96 -8.27
N GLY A 9 4.14 2.15 -8.36
CA GLY A 9 3.34 2.53 -9.53
C GLY A 9 4.17 2.64 -10.82
N ILE A 10 5.40 3.14 -10.74
CA ILE A 10 6.31 3.18 -11.90
C ILE A 10 6.67 1.76 -12.36
N LEU A 11 6.98 0.85 -11.42
CA LEU A 11 7.31 -0.55 -11.74
C LEU A 11 6.12 -1.28 -12.36
N GLU A 12 4.91 -1.04 -11.85
CA GLU A 12 3.67 -1.57 -12.41
C GLU A 12 3.41 -1.05 -13.84
N MET A 13 3.66 0.24 -14.11
CA MET A 13 3.57 0.79 -15.47
C MET A 13 4.63 0.19 -16.40
N ILE A 14 5.87 0.02 -15.94
CA ILE A 14 6.95 -0.61 -16.74
C ILE A 14 6.57 -2.04 -17.14
N ASP A 15 5.98 -2.80 -16.21
CA ASP A 15 5.50 -4.16 -16.47
C ASP A 15 4.32 -4.15 -17.46
N PHE A 16 3.33 -3.28 -17.24
CA PHE A 16 2.15 -3.15 -18.10
C PHE A 16 2.51 -2.80 -19.56
N TYR A 17 3.44 -1.87 -19.77
CA TYR A 17 3.90 -1.49 -21.11
C TYR A 17 4.96 -2.44 -21.68
N GLY A 18 5.38 -3.47 -20.92
CA GLY A 18 6.36 -4.45 -21.36
C GLY A 18 7.75 -3.87 -21.64
N ILE A 19 8.11 -2.75 -21.00
CA ILE A 19 9.40 -2.08 -21.20
C ILE A 19 10.54 -2.95 -20.64
N VAL A 20 10.31 -3.59 -19.49
CA VAL A 20 11.23 -4.54 -18.84
C VAL A 20 10.43 -5.76 -18.40
N LYS A 21 10.96 -6.96 -18.60
CA LYS A 21 10.36 -8.18 -18.06
C LYS A 21 10.61 -8.25 -16.55
N LEU A 22 9.59 -7.92 -15.76
CA LEU A 22 9.64 -8.16 -14.32
C LEU A 22 9.28 -9.63 -14.00
N PRO A 23 9.78 -10.17 -12.87
CA PRO A 23 9.32 -11.45 -12.37
C PRO A 23 7.79 -11.48 -12.20
N ARG A 24 7.20 -12.67 -12.34
CA ARG A 24 5.77 -12.84 -12.08
C ARG A 24 5.44 -12.44 -10.63
N ASN A 25 4.33 -11.72 -10.44
CA ASN A 25 3.86 -11.19 -9.16
C ASN A 25 4.74 -10.09 -8.55
N SER A 26 5.52 -9.37 -9.37
CA SER A 26 6.35 -8.25 -8.90
C SER A 26 5.52 -7.09 -8.34
N ASP A 27 4.31 -6.90 -8.87
CA ASP A 27 3.29 -5.96 -8.40
C ASP A 27 2.92 -6.19 -6.91
N TYR A 28 2.69 -7.45 -6.52
CA TYR A 28 2.41 -7.78 -5.12
C TYR A 28 3.61 -7.47 -4.23
N PHE A 29 4.82 -7.79 -4.69
CA PHE A 29 6.05 -7.55 -3.94
C PHE A 29 6.29 -6.05 -3.72
N THR A 30 6.19 -5.23 -4.77
CA THR A 30 6.42 -3.78 -4.68
C THR A 30 5.35 -3.10 -3.85
N CYS A 31 4.09 -3.56 -3.92
CA CYS A 31 3.01 -3.10 -3.07
C CYS A 31 3.28 -3.41 -1.59
N PHE A 32 3.63 -4.66 -1.25
CA PHE A 32 3.98 -5.05 0.12
C PHE A 32 5.18 -4.30 0.66
N LEU A 33 6.21 -4.09 -0.17
CA LEU A 33 7.39 -3.33 0.21
C LEU A 33 7.02 -1.88 0.55
N SER A 34 6.15 -1.26 -0.25
CA SER A 34 5.66 0.11 -0.01
C SER A 34 4.93 0.22 1.31
N ILE A 35 3.98 -0.68 1.57
CA ILE A 35 3.23 -0.72 2.83
C ILE A 35 4.16 -0.96 4.03
N THR A 36 5.12 -1.88 3.91
CA THR A 36 6.09 -2.16 4.97
C THR A 36 6.92 -0.92 5.31
N THR A 37 7.39 -0.20 4.29
CA THR A 37 8.14 1.04 4.50
C THR A 37 7.29 2.13 5.18
N GLU A 38 6.01 2.21 4.84
CA GLU A 38 5.08 3.16 5.45
C GLU A 38 4.84 2.86 6.93
N VAL A 39 4.63 1.59 7.29
CA VAL A 39 4.47 1.16 8.69
C VAL A 39 5.70 1.53 9.51
N ILE A 40 6.90 1.25 9.00
CA ILE A 40 8.16 1.61 9.66
C ILE A 40 8.23 3.14 9.83
N LEU A 41 7.90 3.91 8.79
CA LEU A 41 7.91 5.37 8.87
C LEU A 41 6.95 5.89 9.94
N PHE A 42 5.71 5.39 10.01
CA PHE A 42 4.77 5.80 11.04
C PHE A 42 5.27 5.49 12.45
N ALA A 43 5.87 4.31 12.66
CA ALA A 43 6.42 3.93 13.96
C ALA A 43 7.47 4.92 14.48
N PHE A 44 8.27 5.52 13.59
CA PHE A 44 9.29 6.50 13.96
C PHE A 44 8.87 7.97 13.77
N HIS A 45 7.70 8.24 13.17
CA HIS A 45 7.25 9.61 12.86
C HIS A 45 6.47 10.29 14.02
N LEU A 46 5.98 9.51 14.98
CA LEU A 46 5.04 9.97 16.01
C LEU A 46 5.68 10.82 17.13
N HIS A 47 7.01 10.90 17.20
CA HIS A 47 7.69 11.62 18.28
C HIS A 47 7.45 13.13 18.19
N GLY A 48 6.96 13.75 19.29
CA GLY A 48 6.69 15.19 19.35
C GLY A 48 5.46 15.66 18.58
N LYS A 49 4.62 14.74 18.11
CA LYS A 49 3.40 15.06 17.35
C LYS A 49 2.21 15.36 18.27
N THR A 50 1.23 16.10 17.74
CA THR A 50 -0.02 16.40 18.45
C THR A 50 -0.87 15.14 18.61
N LEU A 51 -1.78 15.12 19.59
CA LEU A 51 -2.69 13.99 19.79
C LEU A 51 -3.52 13.67 18.54
N VAL A 52 -3.96 14.69 17.81
CA VAL A 52 -4.73 14.53 16.57
C VAL A 52 -3.91 13.79 15.51
N ASP A 53 -2.64 14.16 15.34
CA ASP A 53 -1.73 13.51 14.40
C ASP A 53 -1.49 12.05 14.78
N VAL A 54 -1.36 11.76 16.08
CA VAL A 54 -1.25 10.38 16.59
C VAL A 54 -2.50 9.54 16.28
N TYR A 55 -3.70 10.10 16.48
CA TYR A 55 -4.95 9.40 16.15
C TYR A 55 -5.08 9.14 14.65
N LEU A 56 -4.74 10.14 13.82
CA LEU A 56 -4.75 10.00 12.35
C LEU A 56 -3.82 8.87 11.90
N HIS A 57 -2.58 8.85 12.39
CA HIS A 57 -1.61 7.78 12.13
C HIS A 57 -2.11 6.41 12.60
N THR A 58 -2.82 6.36 13.74
CA THR A 58 -3.43 5.12 14.23
C THR A 58 -4.51 4.60 13.29
N VAL A 59 -5.37 5.48 12.76
CA VAL A 59 -6.39 5.13 11.76
C VAL A 59 -5.73 4.62 10.47
N LEU A 60 -4.68 5.30 10.00
CA LEU A 60 -3.91 4.89 8.81
C LEU A 60 -3.26 3.51 9.00
N ILE A 61 -2.73 3.19 10.18
CA ILE A 61 -2.24 1.84 10.48
C ILE A 61 -3.35 0.80 10.38
N ASN A 62 -4.57 1.11 10.85
CA ASN A 62 -5.71 0.19 10.71
C ASN A 62 -6.08 -0.03 9.24
N VAL A 63 -6.06 1.02 8.41
CA VAL A 63 -6.29 0.90 6.96
C VAL A 63 -5.21 0.04 6.30
N ILE A 64 -3.93 0.22 6.68
CA ILE A 64 -2.84 -0.66 6.22
C ILE A 64 -3.12 -2.13 6.55
N MET A 65 -3.59 -2.45 7.76
CA MET A 65 -3.95 -3.82 8.11
C MET A 65 -5.04 -4.39 7.20
N CYS A 66 -6.05 -3.57 6.85
CA CYS A 66 -7.07 -3.95 5.88
C CYS A 66 -6.50 -4.17 4.46
N ILE A 67 -5.54 -3.35 4.02
CA ILE A 67 -4.84 -3.54 2.73
C ILE A 67 -4.08 -4.87 2.73
N ILE A 68 -3.37 -5.22 3.81
CA ILE A 68 -2.64 -6.48 3.92
C ILE A 68 -3.60 -7.67 3.85
N VAL A 69 -4.71 -7.64 4.59
CA VAL A 69 -5.72 -8.71 4.55
C VAL A 69 -6.32 -8.86 3.15
N ALA A 70 -6.69 -7.76 2.49
CA ALA A 70 -7.22 -7.78 1.14
C ALA A 70 -6.19 -8.29 0.12
N GLY A 71 -4.93 -7.87 0.24
CA GLY A 71 -3.83 -8.32 -0.62
C GLY A 71 -3.52 -9.81 -0.46
N ILE A 72 -3.57 -10.35 0.77
CA ILE A 72 -3.44 -11.80 1.00
C ILE A 72 -4.61 -12.53 0.33
N PHE A 73 -5.83 -12.03 0.47
CA PHE A 73 -7.01 -12.63 -0.15
C PHE A 73 -6.92 -12.63 -1.68
N GLU A 74 -6.46 -11.54 -2.28
CA GLU A 74 -6.20 -11.44 -3.72
C GLU A 74 -5.09 -12.39 -4.17
N ALA A 75 -4.01 -12.53 -3.40
CA ALA A 75 -2.94 -13.48 -3.70
C ALA A 75 -3.41 -14.95 -3.66
N ILE A 76 -4.37 -15.29 -2.79
CA ILE A 76 -4.98 -16.63 -2.74
C ILE A 76 -5.99 -16.82 -3.88
N PHE A 77 -6.75 -15.77 -4.23
CA PHE A 77 -7.80 -15.79 -5.26
C PHE A 77 -7.52 -14.76 -6.38
N PRO A 78 -6.48 -14.96 -7.21
CA PRO A 78 -6.00 -13.95 -8.16
C PRO A 78 -6.98 -13.63 -9.30
N THR A 79 -7.99 -14.48 -9.53
CA THR A 79 -9.05 -14.24 -10.51
C THR A 79 -10.27 -13.49 -9.92
N SER A 80 -10.26 -13.23 -8.61
CA SER A 80 -11.35 -12.54 -7.93
C SER A 80 -11.27 -11.03 -8.15
N LEU A 81 -12.16 -10.50 -9.00
CA LEU A 81 -12.31 -9.06 -9.20
C LEU A 81 -12.57 -8.32 -7.88
N LEU A 82 -13.39 -8.91 -7.00
CA LEU A 82 -13.77 -8.29 -5.73
C LEU A 82 -12.54 -8.10 -4.83
N ALA A 83 -11.61 -9.06 -4.82
CA ALA A 83 -10.40 -8.97 -4.00
C ALA A 83 -9.54 -7.77 -4.41
N GLY A 84 -9.27 -7.62 -5.71
CA GLY A 84 -8.51 -6.48 -6.24
C GLY A 84 -9.20 -5.13 -6.05
N LEU A 85 -10.53 -5.08 -6.19
CA LEU A 85 -11.30 -3.86 -5.94
C LEU A 85 -11.25 -3.43 -4.47
N VAL A 86 -11.39 -4.38 -3.54
CA VAL A 86 -11.33 -4.10 -2.10
C VAL A 86 -9.93 -3.62 -1.69
N ARG A 87 -8.86 -4.27 -2.19
CA ARG A 87 -7.48 -3.77 -1.96
C ARG A 87 -7.32 -2.35 -2.48
N SER A 88 -7.75 -2.09 -3.71
CA SER A 88 -7.62 -0.77 -4.35
C SER A 88 -8.40 0.31 -3.59
N LEU A 89 -9.60 -0.02 -3.10
CA LEU A 89 -10.41 0.88 -2.27
C LEU A 89 -9.66 1.28 -1.00
N PHE A 90 -9.05 0.32 -0.30
CA PHE A 90 -8.29 0.63 0.92
C PHE A 90 -7.00 1.42 0.63
N LEU A 91 -6.34 1.19 -0.51
CA LEU A 91 -5.20 2.02 -0.94
C LEU A 91 -5.62 3.48 -1.21
N ILE A 92 -6.77 3.70 -1.86
CA ILE A 92 -7.32 5.06 -2.06
C ILE A 92 -7.66 5.68 -0.71
N LEU A 93 -8.33 4.93 0.17
CA LEU A 93 -8.67 5.39 1.51
C LEU A 93 -7.40 5.80 2.27
N GLN A 94 -6.32 5.02 2.22
CA GLN A 94 -5.04 5.34 2.84
C GLN A 94 -4.47 6.68 2.35
N GLY A 95 -4.49 6.91 1.03
CA GLY A 95 -3.96 8.14 0.42
C GLY A 95 -4.81 9.39 0.63
N THR A 96 -6.08 9.26 1.02
CA THR A 96 -7.04 10.39 1.08
C THR A 96 -6.77 11.34 2.24
N TRP A 97 -6.12 10.90 3.32
CA TRP A 97 -6.00 11.65 4.58
C TRP A 97 -4.88 12.70 4.61
N PHE A 98 -4.07 12.77 3.56
CA PHE A 98 -2.87 13.60 3.54
C PHE A 98 -3.09 14.85 2.69
N TRP A 99 -3.51 15.92 3.36
CA TRP A 99 -3.62 17.29 2.85
C TRP A 99 -2.82 18.28 3.70
#